data_AF-A0A1A9MGG8-F1
#
_entry.id   AF-A0A1A9MGG8-F1
#
_cell.length_a   1.000
_cell.length_b   1.000
_cell.length_c   1.000
_cell.angle_alpha   90.00
_cell.angle_beta   90.00
_cell.angle_gamma   90.00
#
_symmetry.space_group_name_H-M   'P 1'
#
loop_
_entity.id
_entity.type
_entity.pdbx_description
1 polymer ?
#
loop_
_entity_poly.entity_id
_entity_poly.type
_entity_poly.pdbx_seq_one_letter_code
_entity_poly.pdbx_strand_id
1 'polypeptide(L)'
;MPFHHHRCVLWTLALATVALQGNALAAGKPANRDDVKAYALQRCLDHNYVHSGKYADDQLRDRSYLLTTYAMDNAKTGATDRLNRFVDASTAHFDKKTVPMKDEARRGPFNAIFAQCMDFYRSPALADFIAHQL
;
A
#
# COMPACT_ATOMS: atom_id res chain seq x y z
N MET A 1 -50.07 -39.35 35.44
CA MET A 1 -48.97 -38.45 35.90
C MET A 1 -48.17 -37.99 34.68
N PRO A 2 -47.65 -36.75 34.70
CA PRO A 2 -47.62 -35.91 33.50
C PRO A 2 -46.21 -35.48 33.07
N PHE A 3 -46.19 -34.71 31.97
CA PHE A 3 -45.19 -33.71 31.56
C PHE A 3 -43.95 -34.12 30.73
N HIS A 4 -44.07 -33.76 29.45
CA HIS A 4 -43.12 -32.95 28.68
C HIS A 4 -41.66 -33.44 28.56
N HIS A 5 -41.36 -34.16 27.48
CA HIS A 5 -40.00 -34.32 26.94
C HIS A 5 -39.74 -33.59 25.61
N HIS A 6 -40.71 -32.82 25.10
CA HIS A 6 -40.56 -32.15 23.80
C HIS A 6 -39.97 -30.73 23.85
N ARG A 7 -39.52 -30.24 25.02
CA ARG A 7 -39.05 -28.85 25.17
C ARG A 7 -37.53 -28.65 25.15
N CYS A 8 -36.73 -29.71 25.16
CA CYS A 8 -35.28 -29.60 25.34
C CYS A 8 -34.47 -29.53 24.04
N VAL A 9 -35.00 -30.05 22.93
CA VAL A 9 -34.24 -30.17 21.66
C VAL A 9 -34.27 -28.87 20.83
N LEU A 10 -35.20 -27.97 21.10
CA LEU A 10 -35.36 -26.73 20.32
C LEU A 10 -34.39 -25.61 20.71
N TRP A 11 -33.68 -25.72 21.84
CA TRP A 11 -32.81 -24.64 22.32
C TRP A 11 -31.36 -24.72 21.82
N THR A 12 -30.90 -25.85 21.29
CA THR A 12 -29.53 -26.00 20.79
C THR A 12 -29.37 -25.66 19.30
N LEU A 13 -30.46 -25.62 18.52
CA LEU A 13 -30.42 -25.26 17.10
C LEU A 13 -30.42 -23.75 16.84
N ALA A 14 -30.78 -22.92 17.83
CA ALA A 14 -30.83 -21.47 17.66
C ALA A 14 -29.46 -20.77 17.80
N LEU A 15 -28.46 -21.42 18.41
CA LEU A 15 -27.12 -20.84 18.61
C LEU A 15 -26.14 -21.10 17.46
N ALA A 16 -26.44 -22.04 16.55
CA ALA A 16 -25.54 -22.39 15.45
C ALA A 16 -25.66 -21.46 14.22
N THR A 17 -26.73 -20.66 14.11
CA THR A 17 -26.94 -19.77 12.94
C THR A 17 -26.31 -18.39 13.08
N VAL A 18 -25.90 -17.97 14.29
CA VAL A 18 -25.30 -16.64 14.51
C VAL A 18 -23.80 -16.62 14.16
N ALA A 19 -23.12 -17.77 14.17
CA ALA A 19 -21.68 -17.82 13.91
C ALA A 19 -21.28 -17.58 12.43
N LEU A 20 -22.21 -17.65 11.48
CA LEU A 20 -21.90 -17.50 10.04
C LEU A 20 -21.99 -16.07 9.50
N GLN A 21 -22.46 -15.09 10.29
CA GLN A 21 -22.69 -13.72 9.80
C GLN A 21 -21.58 -12.71 10.15
N GLY A 22 -20.51 -13.15 10.82
CA GLY A 22 -19.50 -12.25 11.40
C GLY A 22 -18.47 -11.64 10.45
N ASN A 23 -18.35 -12.09 9.19
CA ASN A 23 -17.19 -11.72 8.36
C ASN A 23 -17.41 -10.52 7.41
N ALA A 24 -18.61 -9.94 7.35
CA ALA A 24 -18.91 -8.90 6.36
C ALA A 24 -18.82 -7.45 6.90
N LEU A 25 -18.58 -7.25 8.19
CA LEU A 25 -18.66 -5.94 8.84
C LEU A 25 -17.30 -5.43 9.33
N ALA A 26 -16.27 -5.50 8.48
CA ALA A 26 -15.04 -4.76 8.71
C ALA A 26 -14.28 -4.43 7.43
N ALA A 27 -14.95 -4.40 6.27
CA ALA A 27 -14.36 -3.76 5.09
C ALA A 27 -14.31 -2.26 5.37
N GLY A 28 -13.22 -1.80 5.98
CA GLY A 28 -12.94 -0.38 6.18
C GLY A 28 -13.01 0.37 4.85
N LYS A 29 -13.19 1.69 4.90
CA LYS A 29 -13.20 2.54 3.70
C LYS A 29 -11.99 2.16 2.82
N PRO A 30 -12.20 1.85 1.52
CA PRO A 30 -11.10 1.50 0.64
C PRO A 30 -10.10 2.66 0.59
N ALA A 31 -8.81 2.32 0.49
CA ALA A 31 -7.75 3.30 0.37
C ALA A 31 -8.01 4.22 -0.83
N ASN A 32 -7.87 5.52 -0.64
CA ASN A 32 -7.98 6.48 -1.74
C ASN A 32 -6.84 6.22 -2.74
N ARG A 33 -7.19 6.05 -4.01
CA ARG A 33 -6.23 5.78 -5.08
C ARG A 33 -5.12 6.83 -5.17
N ASP A 34 -5.42 8.10 -4.94
CA ASP A 34 -4.41 9.16 -4.97
C ASP A 34 -3.44 9.04 -3.79
N ASP A 35 -3.92 8.66 -2.61
CA ASP A 35 -3.09 8.40 -1.44
C ASP A 35 -2.23 7.14 -1.63
N VAL A 36 -2.75 6.09 -2.29
CA VAL A 36 -1.98 4.90 -2.66
C VAL A 36 -0.85 5.26 -3.64
N LYS A 37 -1.14 6.11 -4.64
CA LYS A 37 -0.10 6.59 -5.56
C LYS A 37 0.94 7.44 -4.84
N ALA A 38 0.52 8.34 -3.95
CA ALA A 38 1.42 9.20 -3.20
C ALA A 38 2.31 8.38 -2.25
N TYR A 39 1.76 7.34 -1.61
CA TYR A 39 2.53 6.37 -0.83
C TYR A 39 3.56 5.63 -1.71
N ALA A 40 3.19 5.19 -2.91
CA ALA A 40 4.12 4.56 -3.85
C ALA A 40 5.26 5.51 -4.28
N LEU A 41 4.96 6.80 -4.46
CA LEU A 41 5.97 7.83 -4.72
C LEU A 41 6.92 7.99 -3.53
N GLN A 42 6.39 8.06 -2.31
CA GLN A 42 7.21 8.15 -1.11
C GLN A 42 8.17 6.95 -1.00
N ARG A 43 7.66 5.72 -1.16
CA ARG A 43 8.47 4.49 -1.17
C ARG A 43 9.60 4.54 -2.20
N CYS A 44 9.29 5.00 -3.43
CA CYS A 44 10.30 5.15 -4.49
C CYS A 44 11.42 6.11 -4.07
N LEU A 45 11.06 7.28 -3.53
CA LEU A 45 11.99 8.30 -3.11
C LEU A 45 12.86 7.77 -1.96
N ASP A 46 12.23 7.23 -0.91
CA ASP A 46 12.92 6.76 0.29
C ASP A 46 13.96 5.69 -0.06
N HIS A 47 13.54 4.65 -0.80
CA HIS A 47 14.40 3.55 -1.19
C HIS A 47 15.59 4.01 -2.05
N ASN A 48 15.35 4.85 -3.05
CA ASN A 48 16.42 5.30 -3.96
C ASN A 48 17.35 6.33 -3.31
N TYR A 49 16.87 7.18 -2.40
CA TYR A 49 17.74 8.09 -1.65
C TYR A 49 18.63 7.37 -0.65
N VAL A 50 18.11 6.36 0.05
CA VAL A 50 18.93 5.49 0.91
C VAL A 50 19.99 4.77 0.08
N HIS A 51 19.61 4.18 -1.07
CA HIS A 51 20.56 3.49 -1.94
C HIS A 51 21.63 4.41 -2.54
N SER A 52 21.30 5.69 -2.78
CA SER A 52 22.28 6.69 -3.23
C SER A 52 23.31 7.07 -2.16
N GLY A 53 23.15 6.62 -0.91
CA GLY A 53 24.02 6.94 0.22
C GLY A 53 23.90 8.39 0.70
N LYS A 54 22.90 9.14 0.22
CA LYS A 54 22.69 10.56 0.56
C LYS A 54 21.86 10.78 1.82
N TYR A 55 21.11 9.78 2.25
CA TYR A 55 20.21 9.83 3.41
C TYR A 55 20.31 8.54 4.22
N ALA A 56 20.22 8.66 5.54
CA ALA A 56 20.06 7.52 6.43
C ALA A 56 18.56 7.15 6.54
N ASP A 57 18.27 5.87 6.78
CA ASP A 57 16.89 5.34 6.85
C ASP A 57 16.04 6.05 7.92
N ASP A 58 16.64 6.44 9.03
CA ASP A 58 15.96 7.14 10.13
C ASP A 58 15.56 8.58 9.78
N GLN A 59 16.18 9.18 8.77
CA GLN A 59 15.87 10.53 8.28
C GLN A 59 14.65 10.58 7.36
N LEU A 60 14.15 9.44 6.89
CA LEU A 60 13.06 9.34 5.91
C LEU A 60 11.77 8.74 6.49
N ARG A 61 11.68 8.66 7.82
CA ARG A 61 10.50 8.10 8.51
C ARG A 61 9.29 9.02 8.41
N ASP A 62 8.55 8.94 7.31
CA ASP A 62 7.25 9.57 7.14
C ASP A 62 6.11 8.59 7.50
N ARG A 63 5.16 9.04 8.33
CA ARG A 63 3.98 8.28 8.78
C ARG A 63 2.68 8.76 8.15
N SER A 64 2.74 9.71 7.21
CA SER A 64 1.57 10.34 6.58
C SER A 64 0.62 9.32 5.94
N TYR A 65 1.12 8.18 5.47
CA TYR A 65 0.33 7.14 4.81
C TYR A 65 0.01 5.92 5.69
N LEU A 66 0.20 5.99 7.00
CA LEU A 66 -0.11 4.87 7.90
C LEU A 66 -1.58 4.41 7.81
N LEU A 67 -2.52 5.34 7.70
CA LEU A 67 -3.94 5.00 7.53
C LEU A 67 -4.22 4.42 6.14
N THR A 68 -3.43 4.79 5.13
CA THR A 68 -3.54 4.27 3.76
C THR A 68 -3.12 2.80 3.72
N THR A 69 -2.01 2.44 4.37
CA THR A 69 -1.56 1.04 4.43
C THR A 69 -2.55 0.15 5.17
N TYR A 70 -3.11 0.62 6.29
CA TYR A 70 -4.19 -0.10 6.97
C TYR A 70 -5.44 -0.26 6.11
N ALA A 71 -5.87 0.80 5.42
CA ALA A 71 -7.02 0.72 4.52
C ALA A 71 -6.79 -0.29 3.38
N MET A 72 -5.59 -0.34 2.81
CA MET A 72 -5.21 -1.32 1.79
C MET A 72 -5.26 -2.76 2.34
N ASP A 73 -4.60 -3.02 3.46
CA ASP A 73 -4.52 -4.38 4.00
C ASP A 73 -5.85 -4.89 4.58
N ASN A 74 -6.71 -3.99 5.06
CA ASN A 74 -8.08 -4.32 5.45
C ASN A 74 -8.95 -4.67 4.23
N ALA A 75 -8.74 -4.01 3.09
CA ALA A 75 -9.46 -4.31 1.86
C ALA A 75 -8.98 -5.63 1.23
N LYS A 76 -7.66 -5.87 1.23
CA LYS A 76 -7.05 -7.08 0.70
C LYS A 76 -5.76 -7.39 1.43
N THR A 77 -5.75 -8.47 2.19
CA THR A 77 -4.59 -8.86 3.01
C THR A 77 -3.28 -8.88 2.21
N GLY A 78 -2.24 -8.22 2.75
CA GLY A 78 -0.91 -8.13 2.14
C GLY A 78 -0.84 -7.20 0.92
N ALA A 79 -1.80 -6.28 0.76
CA ALA A 79 -1.80 -5.28 -0.30
C ALA A 79 -0.62 -4.34 -0.18
N THR A 80 -0.29 -3.89 1.04
CA THR A 80 0.86 -3.02 1.29
C THR A 80 2.16 -3.70 0.84
N ASP A 81 2.38 -4.96 1.23
CA ASP A 81 3.57 -5.71 0.86
C ASP A 81 3.67 -6.00 -0.65
N ARG A 82 2.54 -6.21 -1.32
CA ARG A 82 2.51 -6.35 -2.79
C ARG A 82 2.90 -5.04 -3.46
N LEU A 83 2.35 -3.91 -3.02
CA LEU A 83 2.69 -2.60 -3.55
C LEU A 83 4.17 -2.28 -3.34
N ASN A 84 4.69 -2.48 -2.12
CA ASN A 84 6.11 -2.22 -1.81
C ASN A 84 7.03 -3.01 -2.72
N ARG A 85 6.79 -4.32 -2.89
CA ARG A 85 7.58 -5.16 -3.81
C ARG A 85 7.50 -4.69 -5.25
N PHE A 86 6.32 -4.26 -5.70
CA PHE A 86 6.14 -3.74 -7.06
C PHE A 86 6.92 -2.44 -7.27
N VAL A 87 6.86 -1.50 -6.31
CA VAL A 87 7.61 -0.23 -6.37
C VAL A 87 9.11 -0.50 -6.35
N ASP A 88 9.59 -1.32 -5.41
CA ASP A 88 11.01 -1.63 -5.25
C ASP A 88 11.56 -2.28 -6.53
N ALA A 89 10.84 -3.25 -7.11
CA ALA A 89 11.23 -3.92 -8.36
C ALA A 89 11.22 -2.97 -9.57
N SER A 90 10.24 -2.08 -9.66
CA SER A 90 10.06 -1.15 -10.78
C SER A 90 11.04 0.02 -10.76
N THR A 91 11.65 0.30 -9.61
CA THR A 91 12.45 1.51 -9.38
C THR A 91 13.86 1.23 -8.86
N ALA A 92 14.28 -0.04 -8.83
CA ALA A 92 15.52 -0.54 -8.20
C ALA A 92 16.85 0.08 -8.65
N HIS A 93 16.85 0.86 -9.73
CA HIS A 93 18.06 1.40 -10.36
C HIS A 93 18.00 2.91 -10.60
N PHE A 94 16.99 3.60 -10.06
CA PHE A 94 16.87 5.04 -10.28
C PHE A 94 17.99 5.82 -9.59
N ASP A 95 18.58 5.26 -8.54
CA ASP A 95 19.78 5.75 -7.83
C ASP A 95 21.05 5.77 -8.69
N LYS A 96 21.17 4.86 -9.67
CA LYS A 96 22.41 4.64 -10.45
C LYS A 96 22.54 5.54 -11.67
N LYS A 97 21.48 6.26 -12.05
CA LYS A 97 21.48 7.05 -13.28
C LYS A 97 22.34 8.31 -13.10
N THR A 98 23.44 8.39 -13.84
CA THR A 98 24.34 9.55 -13.85
C THR A 98 23.59 10.78 -14.34
N VAL A 99 23.57 11.83 -13.52
CA VAL A 99 23.10 13.15 -13.94
C VAL A 99 24.10 13.68 -14.98
N PRO A 100 23.66 14.24 -16.12
CA PRO A 100 24.58 14.88 -17.06
C PRO A 100 25.43 15.93 -16.33
N MET A 101 26.76 15.73 -16.30
CA MET A 101 27.69 16.77 -15.86
C MET A 101 27.68 17.87 -16.93
N LYS A 102 26.85 18.89 -16.68
CA LYS A 102 27.02 20.32 -17.02
C LYS A 102 25.67 20.96 -17.35
N ASP A 103 25.12 21.68 -16.38
CA ASP A 103 24.08 22.68 -16.60
C ASP A 103 24.74 24.07 -16.64
N GLU A 104 25.32 24.44 -17.79
CA GLU A 104 25.76 25.83 -18.01
C GLU A 104 24.58 26.81 -18.14
N ALA A 105 23.33 26.33 -18.11
CA ALA A 105 22.13 27.09 -18.48
C ALA A 105 21.08 27.23 -17.35
N ARG A 106 21.33 26.72 -16.14
CA ARG A 106 20.46 26.76 -14.94
C ARG A 106 19.00 26.34 -15.20
N ARG A 107 18.72 25.17 -15.80
CA ARG A 107 17.33 24.76 -16.17
C ARG A 107 16.91 23.29 -15.94
N GLY A 108 17.53 22.57 -14.98
CA GLY A 108 16.90 21.48 -14.20
C GLY A 108 17.11 20.02 -14.65
N PRO A 109 16.54 19.00 -13.92
CA PRO A 109 16.31 18.92 -12.48
C PRO A 109 17.59 18.42 -11.77
N PHE A 110 17.97 19.06 -10.66
CA PHE A 110 19.18 18.71 -9.89
C PHE A 110 19.14 17.31 -9.25
N ASN A 111 18.00 16.62 -9.33
CA ASN A 111 17.75 15.37 -8.67
C ASN A 111 17.12 14.35 -9.63
N ALA A 112 17.96 13.51 -10.25
CA ALA A 112 17.52 12.48 -11.18
C ALA A 112 16.66 11.40 -10.52
N ILE A 113 16.84 11.14 -9.22
CA ILE A 113 15.98 10.21 -8.46
C ILE A 113 14.56 10.76 -8.40
N PHE A 114 14.41 12.03 -8.01
CA PHE A 114 13.10 12.68 -7.95
C PHE A 114 12.39 12.65 -9.30
N ALA A 115 13.09 13.01 -10.39
CA ALA A 115 12.50 13.01 -11.73
C ALA A 115 11.98 11.62 -12.13
N GLN A 116 12.80 10.58 -11.93
CA GLN A 116 12.41 9.21 -12.25
C GLN A 116 11.27 8.68 -11.37
N CYS A 117 11.28 8.98 -10.07
CA CYS A 117 10.17 8.63 -9.19
C CYS A 117 8.87 9.36 -9.58
N MET A 118 8.95 10.61 -10.06
CA MET A 118 7.79 11.33 -10.59
C MET A 118 7.26 10.73 -11.90
N ASP A 119 8.14 10.26 -12.77
CA ASP A 119 7.75 9.54 -13.99
C ASP A 119 7.07 8.21 -13.63
N PHE A 120 7.61 7.47 -12.67
CA PHE A 120 6.98 6.26 -12.13
C PHE A 120 5.61 6.54 -11.50
N TYR A 121 5.49 7.59 -10.69
CA TYR A 121 4.22 8.03 -10.08
C TYR A 121 3.13 8.35 -11.13
N ARG A 122 3.53 8.83 -12.31
CA ARG A 122 2.64 9.12 -13.44
C ARG A 122 2.45 7.93 -14.38
N SER A 123 3.17 6.83 -14.17
CA SER A 123 3.21 5.72 -15.13
C SER A 123 1.86 4.98 -15.21
N PRO A 124 1.47 4.51 -16.41
CA PRO A 124 0.36 3.57 -16.57
C PRO A 124 0.57 2.29 -15.76
N ALA A 125 1.81 1.78 -15.70
CA ALA A 125 2.13 0.57 -14.95
C ALA A 125 1.73 0.65 -13.47
N LEU A 126 2.01 1.78 -12.79
CA LEU A 126 1.54 1.99 -11.41
C LEU A 126 0.02 2.10 -11.34
N ALA A 127 -0.59 2.83 -12.28
CA ALA A 127 -2.04 2.99 -12.33
C ALA A 127 -2.78 1.65 -12.49
N ASP A 128 -2.27 0.78 -13.37
CA ASP A 128 -2.82 -0.54 -13.67
C ASP A 128 -2.59 -1.52 -12.51
N PHE A 129 -1.40 -1.48 -11.89
CA PHE A 129 -1.13 -2.26 -10.69
C PHE A 129 -2.14 -1.95 -9.58
N ILE A 130 -2.38 -0.67 -9.31
CA ILE A 130 -3.35 -0.25 -8.28
C ILE A 130 -4.77 -0.68 -8.65
N ALA A 131 -5.15 -0.65 -9.93
CA ALA A 131 -6.49 -1.00 -10.39
C ALA A 131 -6.79 -2.51 -10.33
N HIS A 132 -5.76 -3.36 -10.41
CA HIS A 132 -5.93 -4.81 -10.63
C HIS A 132 -5.29 -5.70 -9.57
N GLN A 133 -4.29 -5.21 -8.84
CA GLN A 133 -3.49 -6.03 -7.91
C GLN A 133 -3.72 -5.68 -6.44
N LEU A 134 -4.30 -4.51 -6.17
CA LEU A 134 -4.73 -4.05 -4.84
C LEU A 134 -6.23 -4.25 -4.68
#